data_AF-A0A0J7Z9E2-F1
#
_entry.id   AF-A0A0J7Z9E2-F1
#
_cell.length_a   1.000
_cell.length_b   1.000
_cell.length_c   1.000
_cell.angle_alpha   90.00
_cell.angle_beta   90.00
_cell.angle_gamma   90.00
#
_symmetry.space_group_name_H-M   'P 1'
#
loop_
_entity.id
_entity.type
_entity.pdbx_description
1 polymer ?
#
loop_
_entity_poly.entity_id
_entity_poly.type
_entity_poly.pdbx_seq_one_letter_code
_entity_poly.pdbx_strand_id
1 'polypeptide(L)'
;MSIAFFCALGTAAGGISGLLLFADLTETGKVGDTVLAFRIGATPMCLAGLAAAFLAVRAERRSLEDIARPLTAVAKPSRVGAAGAAGPAGATRATGATGG
;
A
#
# COMPACT_ATOMS: atom_id res chain seq x y z
N MET A 1 0.18 -8.63 5.54
CA MET A 1 0.74 -7.30 5.88
C MET A 1 1.69 -6.83 4.77
N SER A 2 1.19 -6.61 3.55
CA SER A 2 2.03 -6.25 2.39
C SER A 2 1.42 -5.09 1.59
N ILE A 3 0.10 -5.10 1.37
CA ILE A 3 -0.60 -4.00 0.70
C ILE A 3 -0.49 -2.65 1.44
N ALA A 4 -0.60 -2.66 2.77
CA ALA A 4 -0.48 -1.42 3.57
C ALA A 4 0.94 -0.84 3.49
N PHE A 5 1.96 -1.69 3.51
CA PHE A 5 3.35 -1.27 3.31
C PHE A 5 3.54 -0.66 1.92
N PHE A 6 2.95 -1.28 0.89
CA PHE A 6 3.02 -0.77 -0.47
C PHE A 6 2.28 0.57 -0.64
N CYS A 7 1.09 0.73 -0.07
CA CYS A 7 0.38 2.01 -0.08
C CYS A 7 1.14 3.10 0.71
N ALA A 8 1.71 2.75 1.86
CA ALA A 8 2.50 3.70 2.65
C ALA A 8 3.75 4.14 1.89
N LEU A 9 4.49 3.20 1.27
CA LEU A 9 5.65 3.51 0.45
C LEU A 9 5.28 4.31 -0.79
N GLY A 10 4.18 3.96 -1.46
CA GLY A 10 3.70 4.67 -2.65
C GLY A 10 3.36 6.12 -2.34
N THR A 11 2.69 6.36 -1.21
CA THR A 11 2.40 7.73 -0.74
C THR A 11 3.66 8.45 -0.30
N ALA A 12 4.58 7.79 0.41
CA ALA A 12 5.83 8.41 0.84
C ALA A 12 6.71 8.78 -0.36
N ALA A 13 6.92 7.86 -1.30
CA ALA A 13 7.72 8.10 -2.50
C ALA A 13 7.05 9.11 -3.44
N GLY A 14 5.75 8.97 -3.71
CA GLY A 14 5.04 9.87 -4.63
C GLY A 14 4.80 11.26 -4.03
N GLY A 15 4.37 11.31 -2.77
CA GLY A 15 4.03 12.56 -2.08
C GLY A 15 5.28 13.35 -1.68
N ILE A 16 6.21 12.73 -0.94
CA ILE A 16 7.38 13.45 -0.41
C ILE A 16 8.34 13.78 -1.56
N SER A 17 8.72 12.80 -2.39
CA SER A 17 9.63 13.08 -3.51
C SER A 17 8.99 13.98 -4.55
N GLY A 18 7.67 13.88 -4.79
CA GLY A 18 6.95 14.76 -5.70
C GLY A 18 6.94 16.22 -5.24
N LEU A 19 6.64 16.48 -3.97
CA LEU A 19 6.67 17.85 -3.43
C LEU A 19 8.09 18.44 -3.44
N LEU A 20 9.11 17.70 -3.01
CA LEU A 20 10.48 18.21 -2.98
C LEU A 20 11.03 18.47 -4.39
N LEU A 21 10.84 17.54 -5.32
CA LEU A 21 11.34 17.66 -6.69
C LEU A 21 10.67 18.83 -7.42
N PHE A 22 9.35 19.01 -7.24
CA PHE A 22 8.64 20.12 -7.85
C PHE A 22 8.98 21.48 -7.19
N ALA A 23 9.25 21.51 -5.89
CA ALA A 23 9.71 22.70 -5.19
C ALA A 23 11.07 23.18 -5.72
N ASP A 24 12.04 22.29 -5.83
CA ASP A 24 13.41 22.58 -6.29
C ASP A 24 13.42 23.07 -7.76
N LEU A 25 12.65 22.41 -8.63
CA LEU A 25 12.54 22.76 -10.05
C LEU A 25 11.72 24.03 -10.32
N THR A 26 10.84 24.43 -9.38
CA THR A 26 10.03 25.66 -9.53
C THR A 26 10.75 26.89 -8.98
N GLU A 27 11.68 26.72 -8.03
CA GLU A 27 12.45 27.81 -7.44
C GLU A 27 13.24 28.61 -8.50
N THR A 28 13.68 27.95 -9.57
CA THR A 28 14.46 28.55 -10.66
C THR A 28 13.62 29.40 -11.61
N GLY A 29 12.28 29.27 -11.59
CA GLY A 29 11.34 30.07 -12.41
C GLY A 29 11.41 29.83 -13.93
N LYS A 30 12.12 28.79 -14.40
CA LYS A 30 12.33 28.50 -15.83
C LYS A 30 11.37 27.43 -16.31
N VAL A 31 10.77 27.66 -17.47
CA VAL A 31 9.82 26.72 -18.10
C VAL A 31 10.45 25.35 -18.36
N GLY A 32 11.75 25.31 -18.68
CA GLY A 32 12.48 24.07 -18.93
C GLY A 32 12.49 23.12 -17.71
N ASP A 33 12.61 23.67 -16.50
CA ASP A 33 12.67 22.90 -15.26
C ASP A 33 11.28 22.33 -14.91
N THR A 34 10.21 23.08 -15.19
CA THR A 34 8.82 22.57 -15.09
C THR A 34 8.56 21.41 -16.05
N VAL A 35 9.04 21.51 -17.29
CA VAL A 35 8.90 20.42 -18.28
C VAL A 35 9.65 19.17 -17.81
N LEU A 36 10.84 19.34 -17.24
CA LEU A 36 11.60 18.22 -16.68
C LEU A 36 10.87 17.55 -15.52
N ALA A 37 10.28 18.34 -14.60
CA ALA A 37 9.47 17.82 -13.51
C ALA A 37 8.28 16.97 -14.02
N PHE A 38 7.58 17.44 -15.04
CA PHE A 38 6.44 16.71 -15.62
C PHE A 38 6.88 15.41 -16.30
N ARG A 39 8.02 15.41 -17.01
CA ARG A 39 8.58 14.20 -17.62
C ARG A 39 8.94 13.15 -16.57
N ILE A 40 9.49 13.58 -15.43
CA ILE A 40 9.83 12.69 -14.31
C ILE A 40 8.54 12.08 -13.72
N GLY A 41 7.47 12.86 -13.56
CA GLY A 41 6.17 12.34 -13.09
C GLY A 41 5.46 11.42 -14.08
N ALA A 42 5.56 11.71 -15.38
CA ALA A 42 4.94 10.90 -16.43
C ALA A 42 5.60 9.51 -16.59
N THR A 43 6.91 9.44 -16.40
CA THR A 43 7.70 8.20 -16.56
C THR A 43 7.18 7.02 -15.72
N PRO A 44 7.02 7.11 -14.39
CA PRO A 44 6.51 6.01 -13.58
C PRO A 44 5.04 5.67 -13.88
N MET A 45 4.22 6.63 -14.29
CA MET A 45 2.84 6.34 -14.72
C MET A 45 2.81 5.48 -15.98
N CYS A 46 3.67 5.81 -16.96
CA CYS A 46 3.82 4.99 -18.15
C CYS A 46 4.35 3.60 -17.79
N LEU A 47 5.36 3.49 -16.92
CA LEU A 47 5.88 2.21 -16.46
C LEU A 47 4.83 1.38 -15.71
N ALA A 48 4.03 2.01 -14.85
CA ALA A 48 2.96 1.34 -14.11
C ALA A 48 1.84 0.84 -15.05
N GLY A 49 1.43 1.67 -16.02
CA GLY A 49 0.47 1.28 -17.05
C GLY A 49 0.99 0.15 -17.94
N LEU A 50 2.29 0.17 -18.27
CA LEU A 50 2.93 -0.88 -19.05
C LEU A 50 3.06 -2.18 -18.26
N ALA A 51 3.45 -2.10 -16.98
CA ALA A 51 3.45 -3.23 -16.07
C ALA A 51 2.05 -3.82 -15.91
N ALA A 52 1.02 -2.98 -15.79
CA ALA A 52 -0.36 -3.44 -15.80
C ALA A 52 -0.72 -4.11 -17.13
N ALA A 53 -0.31 -3.58 -18.28
CA ALA A 53 -0.59 -4.21 -19.57
C ALA A 53 0.04 -5.61 -19.70
N PHE A 54 1.23 -5.84 -19.12
CA PHE A 54 1.93 -7.13 -19.17
C PHE A 54 1.54 -8.12 -18.07
N LEU A 55 1.27 -7.64 -16.84
CA LEU A 55 0.99 -8.48 -15.67
C LEU A 55 -0.50 -8.55 -15.30
N ALA A 56 -1.37 -7.70 -15.85
CA ALA A 56 -2.79 -7.77 -15.57
C ALA A 56 -3.41 -8.97 -16.29
N VAL A 57 -3.75 -9.98 -15.51
CA VAL A 57 -4.72 -11.00 -15.92
C VAL A 57 -6.08 -10.32 -16.09
N ARG A 58 -6.79 -10.66 -17.17
CA ARG A 58 -8.21 -10.29 -17.38
C ARG A 58 -9.06 -10.95 -16.28
N ALA A 59 -9.18 -10.27 -15.15
CA ALA A 59 -10.04 -10.66 -14.03
C ALA A 59 -11.49 -10.15 -14.19
N GLU A 60 -11.73 -9.28 -15.17
CA GLU A 60 -13.08 -8.77 -15.44
C GLU A 60 -13.98 -9.89 -15.97
N ARG A 61 -15.14 -10.08 -15.32
CA ARG A 61 -16.20 -11.07 -15.62
C ARG A 61 -15.89 -12.56 -15.38
N ARG A 62 -14.72 -12.92 -14.87
CA ARG A 62 -14.48 -14.31 -14.42
C ARG A 62 -14.75 -14.40 -12.94
N SER A 63 -15.58 -15.37 -12.52
CA SER A 63 -15.78 -15.62 -11.09
C SER A 63 -14.42 -15.92 -10.46
N LEU A 64 -14.14 -15.31 -9.30
CA LEU A 64 -12.87 -15.42 -8.57
C LEU A 64 -12.48 -16.88 -8.22
N GLU A 65 -13.41 -17.81 -8.42
CA GLU A 65 -13.34 -19.26 -8.22
C GLU A 65 -12.63 -20.01 -9.37
N ASP A 66 -12.58 -19.41 -10.57
CA ASP A 66 -11.96 -19.99 -11.77
C ASP A 66 -10.49 -19.54 -11.93
N ILE A 67 -10.08 -18.47 -11.24
CA ILE A 67 -8.73 -17.90 -11.27
C ILE A 67 -7.91 -18.26 -10.01
N ALA A 68 -8.56 -18.52 -8.87
CA ALA A 68 -7.91 -18.89 -7.62
C ALA A 68 -8.27 -20.32 -7.21
N ARG A 69 -7.28 -21.11 -6.76
CA ARG A 69 -7.55 -22.39 -6.09
C ARG A 69 -8.44 -22.08 -4.87
N PRO A 70 -9.63 -22.70 -4.74
CA PRO A 70 -10.65 -22.28 -3.80
C PRO A 70 -10.09 -22.22 -2.37
N LEU A 71 -10.46 -21.18 -1.62
CA LEU A 71 -10.08 -21.02 -0.21
C LEU A 71 -10.49 -22.24 0.66
N THR A 72 -11.47 -23.04 0.19
CA THR A 72 -11.90 -24.32 0.79
C THR A 72 -10.87 -25.46 0.64
N ALA A 73 -9.85 -25.29 -0.20
CA ALA A 73 -8.73 -26.23 -0.31
C ALA A 73 -7.70 -26.09 0.82
N VAL A 74 -7.81 -25.05 1.65
CA VAL A 74 -7.10 -25.03 2.94
C VAL A 74 -7.78 -26.07 3.82
N ALA A 75 -7.09 -27.20 4.01
CA ALA A 75 -7.51 -28.27 4.88
C ALA A 75 -8.06 -27.72 6.20
N LYS A 76 -9.29 -28.13 6.51
CA LYS A 76 -10.02 -27.89 7.76
C LYS A 76 -9.02 -27.82 8.92
N PRO A 77 -8.89 -26.70 9.66
CA PRO A 77 -8.03 -26.67 10.82
C PRO A 77 -8.62 -27.68 11.82
N SER A 78 -8.00 -28.85 11.89
CA SER A 78 -8.17 -29.78 12.99
C SER A 78 -7.85 -29.01 14.25
N ARG A 79 -8.86 -28.83 15.12
CA ARG A 79 -8.65 -28.30 16.46
C ARG A 79 -7.62 -29.17 17.15
N VAL A 80 -6.38 -28.70 17.19
CA VAL A 80 -5.33 -29.24 18.03
C VAL A 80 -5.01 -28.16 19.05
N GLY A 81 -5.39 -28.46 20.29
CA GLY A 81 -4.73 -27.94 21.48
C GLY A 81 -4.97 -26.47 21.81
N ALA A 82 -6.04 -26.21 22.55
CA ALA A 82 -5.97 -25.21 23.60
C ALA A 82 -4.90 -25.67 24.62
N ALA A 83 -3.63 -25.34 24.39
CA ALA A 83 -2.56 -25.49 25.37
C ALA A 83 -1.35 -24.63 24.96
N GLY A 84 -1.17 -23.52 25.68
CA GLY A 84 0.13 -22.85 25.77
C GLY A 84 0.21 -21.48 25.10
N ALA A 85 -0.18 -20.44 25.82
CA ALA A 85 0.56 -19.17 25.83
C ALA A 85 0.10 -18.33 27.02
N ALA A 86 0.81 -18.50 28.14
CA ALA A 86 0.77 -17.58 29.26
C ALA A 86 1.49 -16.26 28.90
N GLY A 87 0.83 -15.13 29.19
CA GLY A 87 1.45 -13.81 29.42
C GLY A 87 1.76 -12.93 28.19
N PRO A 88 1.79 -11.59 28.33
CA PRO A 88 2.12 -10.89 29.56
C PRO A 88 0.98 -10.03 30.16
N ALA A 89 1.08 -9.87 31.47
CA ALA A 89 0.42 -8.84 32.24
C ALA A 89 0.99 -7.44 31.91
N GLY A 90 0.14 -6.42 32.04
CA GLY A 90 0.56 -5.09 32.50
C GLY A 90 0.64 -4.00 31.44
N ALA A 91 -0.46 -3.26 31.25
CA ALA A 91 -0.43 -1.81 30.99
C ALA A 91 -1.79 -1.19 31.35
N THR A 92 -1.97 -1.03 32.67
CA THR A 92 -2.46 0.19 33.33
C THR A 92 -3.70 0.90 32.76
N ARG A 93 -4.80 0.78 33.51
CA ARG A 93 -5.89 1.76 33.56
C ARG A 93 -5.35 3.10 34.07
N ALA A 94 -5.63 4.18 33.34
CA ALA A 94 -5.84 5.53 33.86
C ALA A 94 -7.16 5.97 33.19
N THR A 95 -8.31 6.04 33.84
CA THR A 95 -8.72 6.84 35.01
C THR A 95 -8.49 8.34 34.81
N GLY A 96 -9.56 9.06 34.52
CA GLY A 96 -9.76 10.45 34.97
C GLY A 96 -10.17 11.46 33.90
N ALA A 97 -11.45 11.85 33.90
CA ALA A 97 -11.96 13.24 34.02
C ALA A 97 -13.36 13.36 33.36
N THR A 98 -14.44 13.30 34.15
CA THR A 98 -15.28 14.45 34.55
C THR A 98 -16.18 14.92 33.39
N GLY A 99 -17.49 14.67 33.37
CA GLY A 99 -18.45 15.08 34.41
C GLY A 99 -19.01 16.45 34.04
N GLY A 100 -20.18 16.47 33.41
CA GLY A 100 -21.01 17.63 33.14
C GLY A 100 -22.46 17.18 33.18
#